data_AF-A0A840N5K4-F1
#
_entry.id   AF-A0A840N5K4-F1
#
_cell.length_a   1.000
_cell.length_b   1.000
_cell.length_c   1.000
_cell.angle_alpha   90.00
_cell.angle_beta   90.00
_cell.angle_gamma   90.00
#
_symmetry.space_group_name_H-M   'P 1'
#
loop_
_entity.id
_entity.type
_entity.pdbx_description
1 polymer ?
#
loop_
_entity_poly.entity_id
_entity_poly.type
_entity_poly.pdbx_seq_one_letter_code
_entity_poly.pdbx_strand_id
1 'polypeptide(L)'
;MIDNKQDCLDHLAYRLSRSSEWRTKQSERFSDDPRNKRAAARLKDLAANCRIIPDSKWLKLAPYFDPTNNRWLDAVSNTSGDVGFRKTPADFDGYLDNLISNLSRPTRH
;
A
#
# COMPACT_ATOMS: atom_id res chain seq x y z
N MET A 1 15.57 -8.40 14.77
CA MET A 1 14.19 -8.51 14.24
C MET A 1 13.42 -7.19 14.25
N ILE A 2 13.97 -6.10 14.81
CA ILE A 2 13.41 -4.74 14.64
C ILE A 2 13.72 -4.21 13.23
N ASP A 3 14.89 -4.57 12.68
CA ASP A 3 15.36 -4.11 11.37
C ASP A 3 14.37 -4.44 10.23
N ASN A 4 13.98 -5.71 10.06
CA ASN A 4 13.03 -6.10 9.02
C ASN A 4 11.66 -5.39 9.11
N LYS A 5 11.22 -5.05 10.32
CA LYS A 5 9.92 -4.38 10.53
C LYS A 5 10.00 -2.91 10.12
N GLN A 6 11.10 -2.24 10.47
CA GLN A 6 11.38 -0.87 10.04
C GLN A 6 11.61 -0.81 8.54
N ASP A 7 12.39 -1.74 7.97
CA ASP A 7 12.60 -1.85 6.53
C ASP A 7 11.28 -2.04 5.77
N CYS A 8 10.38 -2.88 6.31
CA CYS A 8 9.05 -3.04 5.73
C CYS A 8 8.24 -1.76 5.79
N LEU A 9 8.31 -1.02 6.89
CA LEU A 9 7.61 0.25 7.06
C LEU A 9 8.12 1.29 6.07
N ASP A 10 9.44 1.46 5.97
CA ASP A 10 10.08 2.41 5.06
C ASP A 10 9.79 2.06 3.59
N HIS A 11 9.83 0.76 3.26
CA HIS A 11 9.45 0.27 1.94
C HIS A 11 7.98 0.60 1.62
N LEU A 12 7.04 0.35 2.53
CA LEU A 12 5.63 0.65 2.31
C LEU A 12 5.39 2.16 2.16
N ALA A 13 5.99 2.99 3.01
CA ALA A 13 5.90 4.45 2.93
C ALA A 13 6.41 4.96 1.57
N TYR A 14 7.56 4.44 1.11
CA TYR A 14 8.11 4.76 -0.20
C TYR A 14 7.14 4.37 -1.33
N ARG A 15 6.61 3.14 -1.33
CA ARG A 15 5.71 2.66 -2.39
C ARG A 15 4.38 3.41 -2.42
N LEU A 16 3.82 3.75 -1.26
CA LEU A 16 2.61 4.57 -1.15
C LEU A 16 2.85 5.98 -1.72
N SER A 17 4.00 6.60 -1.40
CA SER A 17 4.38 7.91 -1.93
C SER A 17 4.51 7.90 -3.45
N ARG A 18 5.19 6.90 -4.00
CA ARG A 18 5.32 6.70 -5.45
C ARG A 18 3.98 6.46 -6.13
N SER A 19 3.09 5.71 -5.50
CA SER A 19 1.73 5.47 -6.01
C SER A 19 0.89 6.74 -6.00
N SER A 20 1.02 7.56 -4.96
CA SER A 20 0.41 8.89 -4.89
C SER A 20 0.88 9.78 -6.04
N GLU A 21 2.19 9.88 -6.27
CA GLU A 21 2.77 10.66 -7.38
C GLU A 21 2.24 10.20 -8.74
N TRP A 22 2.18 8.87 -8.97
CA TRP A 22 1.63 8.32 -10.20
C TRP A 22 0.16 8.69 -10.37
N ARG A 23 -0.65 8.61 -9.30
CA ARG A 23 -2.07 9.02 -9.31
C ARG A 23 -2.26 10.51 -9.56
N THR A 24 -1.38 11.37 -9.03
CA THR A 24 -1.38 12.81 -9.35
C THR A 24 -1.21 13.03 -10.84
N LYS A 25 -0.21 12.38 -11.46
CA LYS A 25 0.00 12.46 -12.93
C LYS A 25 -1.20 11.91 -13.71
N GLN A 26 -1.84 10.84 -13.23
CA GLN A 26 -3.07 10.34 -13.87
C GLN A 26 -4.23 11.34 -13.73
N SER A 27 -4.32 12.09 -12.63
CA SER A 27 -5.36 13.11 -12.46
C SER A 27 -5.16 14.32 -13.39
N GLU A 28 -3.92 14.62 -13.76
CA GLU A 28 -3.61 15.65 -14.77
C GLU A 28 -4.01 15.18 -16.17
N ARG A 29 -3.72 13.90 -16.49
CA ARG A 29 -4.06 13.29 -17.79
C ARG A 29 -5.57 13.08 -17.97
N PHE A 30 -6.27 12.76 -16.88
CA PHE A 30 -7.70 12.48 -16.87
C PHE A 30 -8.40 13.46 -15.92
N SER A 31 -8.35 14.75 -16.26
CA SER A 31 -8.85 15.85 -15.42
C SER A 31 -10.32 15.74 -15.03
N ASP A 32 -11.12 15.09 -15.89
CA ASP A 32 -12.56 14.93 -15.68
C ASP A 32 -12.89 13.79 -14.70
N ASP A 33 -11.90 12.94 -14.37
CA ASP A 33 -12.07 11.86 -13.40
C ASP A 33 -11.50 12.23 -12.02
N PRO A 34 -12.35 12.60 -11.05
CA PRO A 34 -11.88 13.02 -9.73
C PRO A 34 -11.31 11.86 -8.90
N ARG A 35 -11.49 10.60 -9.31
CA ARG A 35 -11.04 9.42 -8.55
C ARG A 35 -9.51 9.39 -8.43
N ASN A 36 -8.78 9.75 -9.49
CA ASN A 36 -7.32 9.80 -9.45
C ASN A 36 -6.81 10.81 -8.42
N LYS A 37 -7.39 12.02 -8.40
CA LYS A 37 -7.03 13.07 -7.44
C LYS A 37 -7.32 12.65 -5.99
N ARG A 38 -8.51 12.08 -5.75
CA ARG A 38 -8.89 11.57 -4.42
C ARG A 38 -7.97 10.44 -3.96
N ALA A 39 -7.66 9.50 -4.86
CA ALA A 39 -6.77 8.40 -4.55
C ALA A 39 -5.33 8.85 -4.28
N ALA A 40 -4.83 9.83 -5.04
CA ALA A 40 -3.51 10.43 -4.78
C ALA A 40 -3.45 11.02 -3.37
N ALA A 41 -4.42 11.88 -3.01
CA ALA A 41 -4.50 12.45 -1.67
C ALA A 41 -4.54 11.37 -0.58
N ARG A 42 -5.35 10.33 -0.78
CA ARG A 42 -5.46 9.23 0.17
C ARG A 42 -4.15 8.45 0.34
N LEU A 43 -3.47 8.13 -0.75
CA LEU A 43 -2.17 7.43 -0.71
C LEU A 43 -1.09 8.27 -0.03
N LYS A 44 -1.10 9.59 -0.26
CA LYS A 44 -0.21 10.54 0.42
C LYS A 44 -0.45 10.56 1.93
N ASP A 45 -1.72 10.62 2.35
CA ASP A 45 -2.09 10.59 3.76
C ASP A 45 -1.66 9.29 4.43
N LEU A 46 -1.86 8.14 3.75
CA LEU A 46 -1.41 6.85 4.26
C LEU A 46 0.11 6.80 4.42
N ALA A 47 0.87 7.31 3.43
CA ALA A 47 2.32 7.37 3.52
C ALA A 47 2.80 8.24 4.70
N ALA A 48 2.18 9.40 4.91
CA ALA A 48 2.52 10.31 6.01
C ALA A 48 2.17 9.74 7.41
N ASN A 49 1.18 8.84 7.48
CA ASN A 49 0.76 8.17 8.71
C ASN A 49 1.34 6.75 8.85
N CYS A 50 2.21 6.33 7.94
CA CYS A 50 2.94 5.06 7.99
C CYS A 50 4.05 5.14 9.06
N ARG A 51 3.66 5.12 10.34
CA ARG A 51 4.57 5.35 11.49
C ARG A 51 4.92 4.08 12.26
N ILE A 52 3.98 3.14 12.32
CA ILE A 52 4.14 1.90 13.05
C ILE A 52 3.32 0.80 12.38
N ILE A 53 3.87 -0.41 12.35
CA ILE A 53 3.11 -1.63 12.10
C ILE A 53 2.79 -2.23 13.48
N PRO A 54 1.52 -2.41 13.88
CA PRO A 54 1.21 -3.10 15.14
C PRO A 54 1.79 -4.52 15.16
N ASP A 55 2.26 -5.02 16.29
CA ASP A 55 2.88 -6.36 16.38
C ASP A 55 1.95 -7.47 15.88
N SER A 56 0.65 -7.35 16.15
CA SER A 56 -0.37 -8.28 15.67
C SER A 56 -0.48 -8.33 14.14
N LYS A 57 -0.24 -7.21 13.45
CA LYS A 57 -0.17 -7.15 11.99
C LYS A 57 1.18 -7.65 11.49
N TRP A 58 2.26 -7.29 12.18
CA TRP A 58 3.61 -7.72 11.83
C TRP A 58 3.75 -9.24 11.83
N LEU A 59 3.21 -9.93 12.85
CA LEU A 59 3.22 -11.40 12.90
C LEU A 59 2.60 -12.06 11.65
N LYS A 60 1.62 -11.39 11.02
CA LYS A 60 0.96 -11.88 9.80
C LYS A 60 1.66 -11.43 8.52
N LEU A 61 2.30 -10.27 8.54
CA LEU A 61 2.95 -9.66 7.39
C LEU A 61 4.38 -10.16 7.19
N ALA A 62 5.13 -10.35 8.28
CA ALA A 62 6.54 -10.72 8.29
C ALA A 62 6.88 -11.95 7.43
N PRO A 63 6.06 -13.04 7.41
CA PRO A 63 6.35 -14.20 6.56
C PRO A 63 6.36 -13.90 5.06
N TYR A 64 5.76 -12.79 4.64
CA TYR A 64 5.66 -12.39 3.23
C TYR A 64 6.62 -11.24 2.87
N PHE A 65 7.23 -10.59 3.86
CA PHE A 65 8.04 -9.42 3.59
C PHE A 65 9.34 -9.81 2.91
N ASP A 66 9.40 -9.51 1.62
CA ASP A 66 10.61 -9.54 0.81
C ASP A 66 10.49 -8.43 -0.25
N PRO A 67 11.23 -7.31 -0.10
CA PRO A 67 11.13 -6.17 -1.01
C PRO A 67 11.60 -6.49 -2.43
N THR A 68 12.24 -7.64 -2.66
CA THR A 68 12.70 -8.10 -3.99
C THR A 68 11.74 -9.12 -4.61
N ASN A 69 10.79 -9.65 -3.85
CA ASN A 69 9.87 -10.67 -4.32
C ASN A 69 8.72 -10.08 -5.14
N ASN A 70 8.50 -10.61 -6.36
CA ASN A 70 7.42 -10.15 -7.24
C ASN A 70 6.03 -10.28 -6.60
N ARG A 71 5.76 -11.35 -5.84
CA ARG A 71 4.46 -11.52 -5.16
C ARG A 71 4.22 -10.42 -4.14
N TRP A 72 5.25 -10.02 -3.41
CA TRP A 72 5.17 -8.89 -2.48
C TRP A 72 4.92 -7.58 -3.23
N LEU A 73 5.73 -7.31 -4.25
CA LEU A 73 5.63 -6.09 -5.07
C LEU A 73 4.28 -5.96 -5.77
N ASP A 74 3.73 -7.06 -6.29
CA ASP A 74 2.42 -7.12 -6.93
C ASP A 74 1.31 -6.90 -5.90
N ALA A 75 1.39 -7.52 -4.73
CA ALA A 75 0.41 -7.31 -3.68
C ALA A 75 0.39 -5.85 -3.20
N VAL A 76 1.55 -5.21 -3.02
CA VAL A 76 1.64 -3.78 -2.65
C VAL A 76 1.07 -2.91 -3.77
N SER A 77 1.42 -3.19 -5.03
CA SER A 77 0.94 -2.43 -6.19
C SER A 77 -0.58 -2.55 -6.36
N ASN A 78 -1.12 -3.76 -6.26
CA ASN A 78 -2.57 -4.02 -6.34
C ASN A 78 -3.32 -3.36 -5.17
N THR A 79 -2.81 -3.50 -3.95
CA THR A 79 -3.42 -2.87 -2.76
C THR A 79 -3.44 -1.36 -2.89
N SER A 80 -2.33 -0.75 -3.32
CA SER A 80 -2.25 0.70 -3.56
C SER A 80 -3.14 1.15 -4.72
N GLY A 81 -3.24 0.34 -5.78
CA GLY A 81 -4.11 0.57 -6.92
C GLY A 81 -5.59 0.54 -6.55
N ASP A 82 -5.98 -0.25 -5.56
CA ASP A 82 -7.36 -0.32 -5.07
C ASP A 82 -7.78 0.91 -4.27
N VAL A 83 -6.81 1.62 -3.65
CA VAL A 83 -7.09 2.80 -2.82
C VAL A 83 -7.79 3.88 -3.65
N GLY A 84 -8.97 4.30 -3.16
CA GLY A 84 -9.80 5.33 -3.79
C GLY A 84 -10.64 4.85 -4.98
N PHE A 85 -10.57 3.55 -5.32
CA PHE A 85 -11.34 2.95 -6.42
C PHE A 85 -12.19 1.78 -5.94
N ARG A 86 -11.55 0.68 -5.51
CA ARG A 86 -12.22 -0.53 -5.02
C ARG A 86 -12.22 -0.62 -3.50
N LYS A 87 -11.26 0.03 -2.85
CA LYS A 87 -11.07 0.05 -1.41
C LYS A 87 -10.79 1.48 -0.94
N THR A 88 -11.30 1.81 0.23
CA THR A 88 -11.05 3.12 0.86
C THR A 88 -10.64 2.88 2.30
N PRO A 89 -9.41 2.40 2.55
CA PRO A 89 -8.95 2.16 3.92
C PRO A 89 -9.01 3.46 4.71
N ALA A 90 -9.55 3.41 5.93
CA ALA A 90 -9.73 4.57 6.81
C ALA A 90 -8.42 5.08 7.42
N ASP A 91 -7.40 4.24 7.49
CA ASP A 91 -6.05 4.54 7.99
C ASP A 91 -5.02 3.51 7.46
N PHE A 92 -3.79 3.61 7.96
CA PHE A 92 -2.70 2.70 7.60
C PHE A 92 -2.97 1.26 8.07
N ASP A 93 -3.60 1.07 9.23
CA ASP A 93 -3.97 -0.26 9.74
C ASP A 93 -4.96 -0.97 8.81
N GLY A 94 -5.98 -0.26 8.34
CA GLY A 94 -6.90 -0.77 7.33
C GLY A 94 -6.23 -1.03 5.98
N TYR A 95 -5.19 -0.27 5.63
CA TYR A 95 -4.36 -0.59 4.46
C TYR A 95 -3.59 -1.90 4.66
N LEU A 96 -2.97 -2.11 5.83
CA LEU A 96 -2.27 -3.36 6.16
C LEU A 96 -3.20 -4.57 6.11
N ASP A 97 -4.46 -4.44 6.55
CA ASP A 97 -5.44 -5.52 6.43
C ASP A 97 -5.71 -5.90 4.97
N ASN A 98 -5.87 -4.91 4.10
CA ASN A 98 -6.04 -5.17 2.67
C ASN A 98 -4.79 -5.83 2.06
N LEU A 99 -3.59 -5.39 2.46
CA LEU A 99 -2.33 -5.96 2.00
C LEU A 99 -2.17 -7.43 2.44
N ILE A 100 -2.40 -7.73 3.71
CA ILE A 100 -2.36 -9.11 4.24
C ILE A 100 -3.41 -9.99 3.54
N SER A 101 -4.60 -9.45 3.27
CA SER A 101 -5.63 -10.17 2.50
C SER A 101 -5.17 -10.48 1.08
N ASN A 102 -4.46 -9.57 0.41
CA ASN A 102 -3.93 -9.81 -0.92
C ASN A 102 -2.76 -10.81 -0.93
N LEU A 103 -1.87 -10.74 0.07
CA LEU A 103 -0.73 -11.66 0.20
C LEU A 103 -1.15 -13.09 0.52
N SER A 104 -2.20 -13.26 1.33
CA SER A 104 -2.73 -14.58 1.71
C SER A 104 -3.51 -15.28 0.61
N ARG A 105 -3.89 -14.59 -0.47
CA ARG A 105 -4.54 -15.23 -1.62
C ARG A 105 -3.53 -16.09 -2.38
N PRO A 106 -3.93 -17.30 -2.85
CA PRO A 106 -3.13 -18.07 -3.78
C PRO A 106 -2.92 -17.26 -5.07
N THR A 107 -1.69 -17.24 -5.58
CA THR A 107 -1.41 -16.71 -6.92
C THR A 107 -2.21 -17.54 -7.92
N ARG A 108 -3.21 -16.95 -8.56
CA ARG A 108 -3.86 -17.57 -9.72
C ARG A 108 -2.90 -17.41 -10.89
N HIS A 109 -2.26 -18.51 -11.27
CA HIS A 109 -1.56 -18.66 -12.55
C HIS A 109 -2.56 -18.64 -13.69
#